data_AF-A0A524IIY9-F1
#
_entry.id   AF-A0A524IIY9-F1
#
_cell.length_a   1.000
_cell.length_b   1.000
_cell.length_c   1.000
_cell.angle_alpha   90.00
_cell.angle_beta   90.00
_cell.angle_gamma   90.00
#
_symmetry.space_group_name_H-M   'P 1'
#
loop_
_entity.id
_entity.type
_entity.pdbx_description
1 polymer ?
#
loop_
_entity_poly.entity_id
_entity_poly.type
_entity_poly.pdbx_seq_one_letter_code
_entity_poly.pdbx_strand_id
1 'polypeptide(L)'
;GRVSPLQEKQLTTLGGNVAALEVKGSFDDCQRMVKEVFVDAELSNGLNLTSANSINLGRLIPQAFYYMYAYYRVKSPDRPLYFCVPSGNFGNLTAGVLAWSWGLPAAGFIAATNVNDVVPEYLKSGRFTPRPSVQTYSNAMDVGNPSNFERLSAIFRGDWKAMKGLISEEVVTDRDTLATIARYYREKQLFIDPHTAVGCLAAERFRDRSGIDADIVTLSTAHPGKFLEVVEEATGIQPPLPPKLAEVLLLPKQAEIVGNTTGDLKDYLRRRFT
;
A
#
# COMPACT_ATOMS: atom_id res chain seq x y z
N GLY A 1 10.83 -17.34 -3.46
CA GLY A 1 11.43 -16.10 -3.98
C GLY A 1 10.38 -15.09 -4.43
N ARG A 2 9.60 -14.52 -3.51
CA ARG A 2 8.66 -13.41 -3.79
C ARG A 2 8.74 -12.26 -2.77
N VAL A 3 9.68 -12.35 -1.83
CA VAL A 3 9.96 -11.35 -0.79
C VAL A 3 11.42 -10.95 -0.97
N SER A 4 11.72 -9.66 -1.05
CA SER A 4 13.11 -9.20 -1.21
C SER A 4 13.96 -9.61 0.01
N PRO A 5 15.29 -9.81 -0.14
CA PRO A 5 16.15 -10.20 0.98
C PRO A 5 16.02 -9.27 2.20
N LEU A 6 15.88 -7.96 1.97
CA LEU A 6 15.67 -6.99 3.04
C LEU A 6 14.32 -7.17 3.74
N GLN A 7 13.24 -7.35 2.98
CA GLN A 7 11.91 -7.59 3.56
C GLN A 7 11.86 -8.92 4.33
N GLU A 8 12.53 -9.96 3.83
CA GLU A 8 12.63 -11.25 4.51
C GLU A 8 13.36 -11.10 5.84
N LYS A 9 14.51 -10.42 5.85
CA LYS A 9 15.26 -10.15 7.09
C LYS A 9 14.43 -9.36 8.09
N GLN A 10 13.68 -8.35 7.66
CA GLN A 10 12.79 -7.59 8.55
C GLN A 10 11.74 -8.46 9.24
N LEU A 11 11.20 -9.46 8.56
CA LEU A 11 10.17 -10.34 9.11
C LEU A 11 10.75 -11.47 9.97
N THR A 12 11.96 -11.92 9.65
CA THR A 12 12.56 -13.14 10.21
C THR A 12 13.63 -12.86 11.28
N THR A 13 13.84 -11.62 11.71
CA THR A 13 14.90 -11.30 12.70
C THR A 13 14.37 -10.74 14.01
N LEU A 14 13.04 -10.65 14.17
CA LEU A 14 12.40 -10.01 15.33
C LEU A 14 12.47 -10.85 16.62
N GLY A 15 12.25 -12.17 16.52
CA GLY A 15 12.24 -13.07 17.67
C GLY A 15 11.15 -12.77 18.72
N GLY A 16 11.32 -13.32 19.92
CA GLY A 16 10.41 -13.09 21.04
C GLY A 16 9.01 -13.68 20.82
N ASN A 17 8.00 -12.82 20.80
CA ASN A 17 6.60 -13.21 20.54
C ASN A 17 6.24 -13.29 19.05
N VAL A 18 7.20 -13.07 18.15
CA VAL A 18 7.00 -13.17 16.70
C VAL A 18 7.55 -14.49 16.19
N ALA A 19 6.73 -15.23 15.45
CA ALA A 19 7.14 -16.40 14.69
C ALA A 19 6.93 -16.16 13.19
N ALA A 20 8.01 -16.18 12.42
CA ALA A 20 7.96 -16.08 10.97
C ALA A 20 7.85 -17.47 10.36
N LEU A 21 6.84 -17.67 9.50
CA LEU A 21 6.60 -18.94 8.81
C LEU A 21 7.01 -18.85 7.34
N GLU A 22 7.94 -19.70 6.95
CA GLU A 22 8.34 -19.89 5.55
C GLU A 22 7.51 -21.03 4.94
N VAL A 23 6.39 -20.66 4.34
CA VAL A 23 5.46 -21.59 3.69
C VAL A 23 6.08 -22.09 2.39
N LYS A 24 6.12 -23.41 2.20
CA LYS A 24 6.54 -24.06 0.94
C LYS A 24 5.50 -23.91 -0.18
N GLY A 25 5.13 -22.67 -0.51
CA GLY A 25 4.04 -22.39 -1.43
C GLY A 25 4.08 -20.96 -1.97
N SER A 26 2.99 -20.59 -2.65
CA SER A 26 2.76 -19.25 -3.18
C SER A 26 2.15 -18.31 -2.15
N PHE A 27 2.08 -17.01 -2.48
CA PHE A 27 1.34 -16.05 -1.67
C PHE A 27 -0.15 -16.41 -1.55
N ASP A 28 -0.74 -16.94 -2.63
CA ASP A 28 -2.14 -17.37 -2.66
C ASP A 28 -2.38 -18.55 -1.72
N ASP A 29 -1.40 -19.47 -1.62
CA ASP A 29 -1.43 -20.55 -0.61
C ASP A 29 -1.44 -19.99 0.81
N CYS A 30 -0.56 -19.03 1.11
CA CYS A 30 -0.54 -18.36 2.41
C CYS A 30 -1.89 -17.69 2.73
N GLN A 31 -2.48 -16.98 1.77
CA GLN A 31 -3.78 -16.33 1.96
C GLN A 31 -4.90 -17.34 2.19
N ARG A 32 -4.93 -18.44 1.41
CA ARG A 32 -5.89 -19.52 1.55
C ARG A 32 -5.79 -20.18 2.92
N MET A 33 -4.58 -20.60 3.33
CA MET A 33 -4.33 -21.23 4.63
C MET A 33 -4.83 -20.37 5.78
N VAL A 34 -4.51 -19.07 5.77
CA VAL A 34 -4.97 -18.14 6.79
C VAL A 34 -6.49 -18.03 6.80
N LYS A 35 -7.14 -17.78 5.64
CA LYS A 35 -8.61 -17.66 5.55
C LYS A 35 -9.33 -18.90 6.07
N GLU A 36 -8.86 -20.08 5.71
CA GLU A 36 -9.46 -21.35 6.15
C GLU A 36 -9.29 -21.58 7.66
N VAL A 37 -8.15 -21.18 8.24
CA VAL A 37 -7.94 -21.22 9.69
C VAL A 37 -8.89 -20.25 10.43
N PHE A 38 -9.15 -19.06 9.88
CA PHE A 38 -10.05 -18.07 10.49
C PHE A 38 -11.52 -18.50 10.57
N VAL A 39 -11.96 -19.43 9.71
CA VAL A 39 -13.32 -19.97 9.73
C VAL A 39 -13.42 -21.31 10.47
N ASP A 40 -12.29 -21.83 10.96
CA ASP A 40 -12.26 -23.02 11.80
C ASP A 40 -12.67 -22.66 13.22
N ALA A 41 -13.86 -23.09 13.63
CA ALA A 41 -14.43 -22.78 14.93
C ALA A 41 -13.65 -23.41 16.09
N GLU A 42 -13.03 -24.57 15.89
CA GLU A 42 -12.30 -25.28 16.94
C GLU A 42 -11.01 -24.52 17.31
N LEU A 43 -10.22 -24.12 16.31
CA LEU A 43 -9.03 -23.31 16.53
C LEU A 43 -9.36 -21.88 16.98
N SER A 44 -10.39 -21.26 16.38
CA SER A 44 -10.74 -19.88 16.70
C SER A 44 -11.19 -19.71 18.15
N ASN A 45 -11.91 -20.68 18.70
CA ASN A 45 -12.33 -20.69 20.11
C ASN A 45 -11.17 -20.94 21.07
N GLY A 46 -10.14 -21.68 20.66
CA GLY A 46 -8.99 -22.01 21.52
C GLY A 46 -7.87 -20.96 21.52
N LEU A 47 -7.64 -20.25 20.41
CA LEU A 47 -6.44 -19.42 20.20
C LEU A 47 -6.68 -17.91 20.03
N ASN A 48 -7.93 -17.42 20.13
CA ASN A 48 -8.27 -15.99 19.96
C ASN A 48 -7.65 -15.38 18.69
N LEU A 49 -7.83 -16.05 17.55
CA LEU A 49 -7.18 -15.66 16.30
C LEU A 49 -7.66 -14.28 15.82
N THR A 50 -6.70 -13.43 15.41
CA THR A 50 -6.98 -12.09 14.87
C THR A 50 -6.06 -11.77 13.70
N SER A 51 -6.53 -10.93 12.77
CA SER A 51 -5.79 -10.55 11.57
C SER A 51 -5.28 -9.11 11.63
N ALA A 52 -4.01 -8.92 11.26
CA ALA A 52 -3.38 -7.62 11.08
C ALA A 52 -3.51 -7.07 9.64
N ASN A 53 -4.42 -7.62 8.83
CA ASN A 53 -4.61 -7.17 7.44
C ASN A 53 -5.49 -5.91 7.35
N SER A 54 -5.51 -5.25 6.20
CA SER A 54 -6.26 -3.99 5.98
C SER A 54 -7.79 -4.13 6.09
N ILE A 55 -8.29 -5.36 6.21
CA ILE A 55 -9.68 -5.65 6.59
C ILE A 55 -9.95 -5.21 8.03
N ASN A 56 -8.96 -5.11 8.91
CA ASN A 56 -9.15 -4.68 10.28
C ASN A 56 -9.42 -3.15 10.37
N LEU A 57 -10.48 -2.73 11.06
CA LEU A 57 -10.79 -1.30 11.29
C LEU A 57 -9.68 -0.59 12.07
N GLY A 58 -8.98 -1.31 12.96
CA GLY A 58 -7.80 -0.84 13.68
C GLY A 58 -6.62 -0.50 12.77
N ARG A 59 -6.65 -0.86 11.48
CA ARG A 59 -5.70 -0.34 10.48
C ARG A 59 -6.25 0.82 9.67
N LEU A 60 -7.55 0.87 9.41
CA LEU A 60 -8.15 1.90 8.56
C LEU A 60 -8.21 3.25 9.30
N ILE A 61 -8.74 3.27 10.53
CA ILE A 61 -8.98 4.50 11.28
C ILE A 61 -7.67 5.24 11.59
N PRO A 62 -6.59 4.60 12.09
CA PRO A 62 -5.37 5.34 12.43
C PRO A 62 -4.71 6.05 11.23
N GLN A 63 -4.93 5.54 10.02
CA GLN A 63 -4.41 6.17 8.81
C GLN A 63 -5.04 7.54 8.54
N ALA A 64 -6.28 7.77 8.97
CA ALA A 64 -6.95 9.06 8.80
C ALA A 64 -6.21 10.21 9.52
N PHE A 65 -5.51 9.92 10.63
CA PHE A 65 -4.87 10.95 11.44
C PHE A 65 -3.68 11.62 10.75
N TYR A 66 -2.91 10.92 9.90
CA TYR A 66 -1.81 11.59 9.19
C TYR A 66 -2.30 12.54 8.10
N TYR A 67 -3.52 12.36 7.57
CA TYR A 67 -4.13 13.36 6.68
C TYR A 67 -4.45 14.65 7.43
N MET A 68 -5.03 14.54 8.63
CA MET A 68 -5.31 15.68 9.51
C MET A 68 -4.01 16.39 9.91
N TYR A 69 -2.99 15.60 10.28
CA TYR A 69 -1.68 16.13 10.61
C TYR A 69 -1.04 16.84 9.40
N ALA A 70 -1.08 16.23 8.21
CA ALA A 70 -0.56 16.85 7.00
C ALA A 70 -1.28 18.17 6.67
N TYR A 71 -2.61 18.21 6.76
CA TYR A 71 -3.39 19.43 6.58
C TYR A 71 -2.93 20.54 7.54
N TYR A 72 -2.78 20.23 8.84
CA TYR A 72 -2.27 21.18 9.83
C TYR A 72 -0.86 21.70 9.49
N ARG A 73 -0.03 20.89 8.81
CA ARG A 73 1.34 21.24 8.45
C ARG A 73 1.48 22.06 7.18
N VAL A 74 0.55 21.99 6.23
CA VAL A 74 0.65 22.67 4.93
C VAL A 74 0.59 24.20 5.06
N LYS A 75 -0.02 24.75 6.14
CA LYS A 75 -0.02 26.19 6.47
C LYS A 75 -0.43 27.12 5.31
N SER A 76 -1.30 26.65 4.41
CA SER A 76 -1.84 27.43 3.28
C SER A 76 -3.37 27.50 3.36
N PRO A 77 -3.96 28.44 4.11
CA PRO A 77 -5.41 28.51 4.25
C PRO A 77 -6.12 28.91 2.95
N ASP A 78 -5.44 29.63 2.05
CA ASP A 78 -6.05 30.24 0.87
C ASP A 78 -5.99 29.39 -0.40
N ARG A 79 -5.30 28.23 -0.36
CA ARG A 79 -5.14 27.33 -1.50
C ARG A 79 -5.91 26.02 -1.27
N PRO A 80 -6.65 25.51 -2.27
CA PRO A 80 -7.29 24.21 -2.14
C PRO A 80 -6.23 23.13 -1.94
N LEU A 81 -6.46 22.23 -0.98
CA LEU A 81 -5.55 21.12 -0.68
C LEU A 81 -6.08 19.82 -1.29
N TYR A 82 -5.25 19.17 -2.09
CA TYR A 82 -5.47 17.82 -2.59
C TYR A 82 -4.49 16.84 -1.95
N PHE A 83 -4.92 15.58 -1.81
CA PHE A 83 -4.05 14.48 -1.41
C PHE A 83 -3.87 13.49 -2.56
N CYS A 84 -2.62 13.23 -2.94
CA CYS A 84 -2.29 12.21 -3.93
C CYS A 84 -1.82 10.93 -3.25
N VAL A 85 -2.53 9.83 -3.51
CA VAL A 85 -2.36 8.58 -2.78
C VAL A 85 -2.01 7.45 -3.74
N PRO A 86 -0.73 6.98 -3.74
CA PRO A 86 -0.37 5.72 -4.38
C PRO A 86 -1.21 4.58 -3.82
N SER A 87 -2.06 3.98 -4.65
CA SER A 87 -3.16 3.12 -4.21
C SER A 87 -3.10 1.75 -4.90
N GLY A 88 -3.03 0.70 -4.07
CA GLY A 88 -3.23 -0.69 -4.48
C GLY A 88 -4.55 -1.22 -3.94
N ASN A 89 -4.55 -1.64 -2.67
CA ASN A 89 -5.73 -2.18 -2.00
C ASN A 89 -6.71 -1.12 -1.46
N PHE A 90 -6.54 0.15 -1.85
CA PHE A 90 -7.35 1.34 -1.53
C PHE A 90 -7.54 1.74 -0.05
N GLY A 91 -7.03 0.98 0.93
CA GLY A 91 -7.24 1.31 2.34
C GLY A 91 -6.71 2.68 2.79
N ASN A 92 -5.59 3.13 2.23
CA ASN A 92 -5.00 4.43 2.54
C ASN A 92 -5.89 5.59 2.04
N LEU A 93 -6.28 5.55 0.76
CA LEU A 93 -7.20 6.53 0.17
C LEU A 93 -8.54 6.55 0.92
N THR A 94 -9.10 5.37 1.23
CA THR A 94 -10.33 5.26 2.02
C THR A 94 -10.21 5.93 3.39
N ALA A 95 -9.05 5.83 4.06
CA ALA A 95 -8.83 6.52 5.32
C ALA A 95 -8.79 8.05 5.18
N GLY A 96 -8.20 8.56 4.09
CA GLY A 96 -8.22 9.99 3.77
C GLY A 96 -9.63 10.51 3.49
N VAL A 97 -10.40 9.77 2.68
CA VAL A 97 -11.81 10.09 2.39
C VAL A 97 -12.68 9.99 3.65
N LEU A 98 -12.36 9.06 4.56
CA LEU A 98 -13.00 8.98 5.87
C LEU A 98 -12.69 10.20 6.74
N ALA A 99 -11.44 10.69 6.74
CA ALA A 99 -11.11 11.95 7.41
C ALA A 99 -11.87 13.13 6.82
N TRP A 100 -12.02 13.19 5.49
CA TRP A 100 -12.83 14.19 4.80
C TRP A 100 -14.31 14.12 5.21
N SER A 101 -14.88 12.93 5.33
CA SER A 101 -16.27 12.78 5.79
C SER A 101 -16.47 13.17 7.26
N TRP A 102 -15.39 13.24 8.05
CA TRP A 102 -15.38 13.80 9.40
C TRP A 102 -15.16 15.32 9.45
N GLY A 103 -14.96 15.97 8.31
CA GLY A 103 -14.80 17.43 8.21
C GLY A 103 -13.38 17.92 7.93
N LEU A 104 -12.43 17.04 7.57
CA LEU A 104 -11.13 17.48 7.04
C LEU A 104 -11.36 18.28 5.73
N PRO A 105 -10.94 19.55 5.64
CA PRO A 105 -11.19 20.40 4.48
C PRO A 105 -10.22 20.10 3.32
N ALA A 106 -10.25 18.87 2.82
CA ALA A 106 -9.61 18.48 1.57
C ALA A 106 -10.50 18.86 0.37
N ALA A 107 -9.94 19.55 -0.62
CA ALA A 107 -10.63 19.90 -1.86
C ALA A 107 -10.87 18.67 -2.76
N GLY A 108 -10.03 17.65 -2.64
CA GLY A 108 -10.21 16.37 -3.33
C GLY A 108 -9.03 15.43 -3.11
N PHE A 109 -9.12 14.27 -3.77
CA PHE A 109 -8.09 13.24 -3.71
C PHE A 109 -7.69 12.78 -5.11
N ILE A 110 -6.48 12.28 -5.24
CA ILE A 110 -5.96 11.69 -6.48
C ILE A 110 -5.63 10.22 -6.18
N ALA A 111 -6.37 9.31 -6.80
CA ALA A 111 -6.14 7.88 -6.77
C ALA A 111 -5.09 7.52 -7.82
N ALA A 112 -3.82 7.50 -7.39
CA ALA A 112 -2.69 7.16 -8.26
C ALA A 112 -2.44 5.65 -8.24
N THR A 113 -2.66 4.96 -9.35
CA THR A 113 -2.35 3.54 -9.48
C THR A 113 -1.20 3.32 -10.45
N ASN A 114 -0.60 2.13 -10.38
CA ASN A 114 0.17 1.62 -11.51
C ASN A 114 -0.81 1.09 -12.59
N VAL A 115 -0.34 0.25 -13.52
CA VAL A 115 -1.20 -0.32 -14.58
C VAL A 115 -2.36 -1.20 -14.05
N ASN A 116 -2.39 -1.53 -12.76
CA ASN A 116 -3.52 -2.18 -12.10
C ASN A 116 -4.60 -1.14 -11.76
N ASP A 117 -5.40 -0.78 -12.76
CA ASP A 117 -6.22 0.43 -12.82
C ASP A 117 -7.73 0.18 -12.66
N VAL A 118 -8.13 -0.87 -11.93
CA VAL A 118 -9.55 -1.24 -11.74
C VAL A 118 -10.40 -0.10 -11.16
N VAL A 119 -9.87 0.65 -10.18
CA VAL A 119 -10.59 1.79 -9.60
C VAL A 119 -10.52 3.04 -10.48
N PRO A 120 -9.39 3.42 -11.10
CA PRO A 120 -9.39 4.43 -12.15
C PRO A 120 -10.42 4.18 -13.26
N GLU A 121 -10.56 2.93 -13.74
CA GLU A 121 -11.58 2.57 -14.73
C GLU A 121 -13.00 2.74 -14.17
N TYR A 122 -13.23 2.36 -12.91
CA TYR A 122 -14.50 2.61 -12.22
C TYR A 122 -14.81 4.11 -12.10
N LEU A 123 -13.85 4.95 -11.72
CA LEU A 123 -14.03 6.40 -11.60
C LEU A 123 -14.42 7.02 -12.96
N LYS A 124 -13.83 6.53 -14.06
CA LYS A 124 -14.18 6.96 -15.42
C LYS A 124 -15.58 6.49 -15.84
N SER A 125 -15.88 5.20 -15.66
CA SER A 125 -16.99 4.51 -16.34
C SER A 125 -18.18 4.12 -15.45
N GLY A 126 -18.02 4.14 -14.13
CA GLY A 126 -18.99 3.63 -13.16
C GLY A 126 -19.04 2.11 -13.05
N ARG A 127 -18.24 1.36 -13.83
CA ARG A 127 -18.23 -0.11 -13.83
C ARG A 127 -17.02 -0.65 -13.08
N PHE A 128 -17.27 -1.47 -12.06
CA PHE A 128 -16.21 -2.10 -11.28
C PHE A 128 -15.96 -3.51 -11.82
N THR A 129 -14.79 -3.70 -12.45
CA THR A 129 -14.45 -4.97 -13.13
C THR A 129 -13.12 -5.50 -12.57
N PRO A 130 -13.16 -6.29 -11.47
CA PRO A 130 -11.97 -6.96 -10.95
C PRO A 130 -11.30 -7.85 -12.00
N ARG A 131 -9.97 -7.93 -11.94
CA ARG A 131 -9.15 -8.72 -12.87
C ARG A 131 -7.89 -9.24 -12.17
N PRO A 132 -7.18 -10.24 -12.73
CA PRO A 132 -5.86 -10.61 -12.23
C PRO A 132 -4.90 -9.41 -12.25
N SER A 133 -4.05 -9.31 -11.23
CA SER A 133 -3.05 -8.24 -11.16
C SER A 133 -1.91 -8.47 -12.15
N VAL A 134 -1.40 -7.39 -12.73
CA VAL A 134 -0.17 -7.33 -13.52
C VAL A 134 0.98 -6.94 -12.61
N GLN A 135 2.14 -7.59 -12.75
CA GLN A 135 3.32 -7.28 -11.96
C GLN A 135 3.97 -5.96 -12.42
N THR A 136 4.38 -5.13 -11.47
CA THR A 136 5.05 -3.85 -11.71
C THR A 136 6.20 -3.61 -10.72
N TYR A 137 6.96 -2.54 -10.92
CA TYR A 137 7.97 -2.11 -9.94
C TYR A 137 7.36 -1.60 -8.62
N SER A 138 6.12 -1.12 -8.67
CA SER A 138 5.34 -0.70 -7.50
C SER A 138 4.52 -1.86 -6.95
N ASN A 139 5.20 -2.95 -6.61
CA ASN A 139 4.58 -4.25 -6.35
C ASN A 139 3.51 -4.27 -5.24
N ALA A 140 3.57 -3.37 -4.25
CA ALA A 140 2.53 -3.29 -3.21
C ALA A 140 1.21 -2.69 -3.74
N MET A 141 1.24 -2.13 -4.95
CA MET A 141 0.08 -1.60 -5.67
C MET A 141 -0.48 -2.58 -6.71
N ASP A 142 0.14 -3.75 -6.90
CA ASP A 142 -0.31 -4.78 -7.84
C ASP A 142 -1.57 -5.50 -7.32
N VAL A 143 -2.71 -4.82 -7.42
CA VAL A 143 -3.99 -5.27 -6.87
C VAL A 143 -5.09 -5.11 -7.92
N GLY A 144 -5.55 -6.22 -8.47
CA GLY A 144 -6.66 -6.25 -9.43
C GLY A 144 -8.04 -6.46 -8.80
N ASN A 145 -8.12 -6.65 -7.47
CA ASN A 145 -9.39 -6.64 -6.72
C ASN A 145 -9.21 -5.97 -5.35
N PRO A 146 -9.36 -4.63 -5.25
CA PRO A 146 -9.09 -3.88 -4.03
C PRO A 146 -10.18 -4.06 -2.97
N SER A 147 -9.86 -4.81 -1.92
CA SER A 147 -10.76 -5.13 -0.79
C SER A 147 -11.30 -3.92 0.00
N ASN A 148 -10.66 -2.75 -0.01
CA ASN A 148 -11.22 -1.55 0.64
C ASN A 148 -12.08 -0.68 -0.28
N PHE A 149 -12.26 -1.07 -1.54
CA PHE A 149 -13.12 -0.33 -2.46
C PHE A 149 -14.59 -0.37 -2.02
N GLU A 150 -15.08 -1.49 -1.49
CA GLU A 150 -16.45 -1.58 -0.94
C GLU A 150 -16.69 -0.54 0.16
N ARG A 151 -15.69 -0.32 1.03
CA ARG A 151 -15.76 0.70 2.08
C ARG A 151 -15.75 2.11 1.51
N LEU A 152 -14.90 2.35 0.50
CA LEU A 152 -14.88 3.63 -0.19
C LEU A 152 -16.26 3.92 -0.79
N SER A 153 -16.83 2.97 -1.52
CA SER A 153 -18.18 3.06 -2.09
C SER A 153 -19.25 3.31 -1.02
N ALA A 154 -19.15 2.64 0.14
CA ALA A 154 -20.07 2.83 1.25
C ALA A 154 -20.05 4.26 1.82
N ILE A 155 -18.89 4.93 1.88
CA ILE A 155 -18.80 6.35 2.31
C ILE A 155 -19.63 7.24 1.38
N PHE A 156 -19.63 6.97 0.08
CA PHE A 156 -20.44 7.67 -0.92
C PHE A 156 -21.85 7.09 -1.10
N ARG A 157 -22.27 6.11 -0.27
CA ARG A 157 -23.56 5.41 -0.40
C ARG A 157 -23.80 4.81 -1.79
N GLY A 158 -22.72 4.39 -2.47
CA GLY A 158 -22.76 3.88 -3.84
C GLY A 158 -22.91 4.93 -4.92
N ASP A 159 -22.91 6.24 -4.60
CA ASP A 159 -22.96 7.31 -5.58
C ASP A 159 -21.61 7.49 -6.29
N TRP A 160 -21.48 6.82 -7.43
CA TRP A 160 -20.32 6.93 -8.32
C TRP A 160 -20.05 8.38 -8.77
N LYS A 161 -21.07 9.20 -9.03
CA LYS A 161 -20.87 10.58 -9.51
C LYS A 161 -20.27 11.44 -8.42
N ALA A 162 -20.77 11.29 -7.19
CA ALA A 162 -20.20 11.98 -6.03
C ALA A 162 -18.75 11.54 -5.80
N MET A 163 -18.45 10.24 -5.89
CA MET A 163 -17.09 9.73 -5.76
C MET A 163 -16.16 10.31 -6.84
N LYS A 164 -16.59 10.30 -8.11
CA LYS A 164 -15.84 10.88 -9.24
C LYS A 164 -15.63 12.39 -9.09
N GLY A 165 -16.58 13.09 -8.48
CA GLY A 165 -16.46 14.52 -8.21
C GLY A 165 -15.39 14.87 -7.17
N LEU A 166 -15.12 13.98 -6.22
CA LEU A 166 -14.12 14.18 -5.16
C LEU A 166 -12.77 13.54 -5.49
N ILE A 167 -12.77 12.43 -6.23
CA ILE A 167 -11.58 11.60 -6.47
C ILE A 167 -11.25 11.59 -7.96
N SER A 168 -10.10 12.17 -8.30
CA SER A 168 -9.52 12.08 -9.64
C SER A 168 -8.65 10.84 -9.76
N GLU A 169 -8.64 10.22 -10.93
CA GLU A 169 -7.85 9.04 -11.22
C GLU A 169 -6.58 9.34 -12.00
N GLU A 170 -5.51 8.60 -11.71
CA GLU A 170 -4.27 8.62 -12.47
C GLU A 170 -3.68 7.21 -12.58
N VAL A 171 -3.12 6.91 -13.76
CA VAL A 171 -2.47 5.63 -14.04
C VAL A 171 -1.05 5.91 -14.51
N VAL A 172 -0.07 5.26 -13.87
CA VAL A 172 1.35 5.42 -14.15
C VAL A 172 1.96 4.08 -14.57
N THR A 173 2.73 4.09 -15.65
CA THR A 173 3.42 2.89 -16.16
C THR A 173 4.79 2.73 -15.54
N ASP A 174 5.37 1.53 -15.56
CA ASP A 174 6.73 1.30 -15.05
C ASP A 174 7.80 2.15 -15.75
N ARG A 175 7.65 2.36 -17.06
CA ARG A 175 8.52 3.28 -17.81
C ARG A 175 8.46 4.69 -17.23
N ASP A 176 7.25 5.18 -16.96
CA ASP A 176 7.04 6.51 -16.40
C ASP A 176 7.52 6.58 -14.92
N THR A 177 7.37 5.49 -14.17
CA THR A 177 7.88 5.33 -12.80
C THR A 177 9.41 5.46 -12.77
N LEU A 178 10.13 4.68 -13.57
CA LEU A 178 11.60 4.75 -13.66
C LEU A 178 12.07 6.15 -14.08
N ALA A 179 11.44 6.72 -15.12
CA ALA A 179 11.75 8.08 -15.58
C ALA A 179 11.55 9.13 -14.48
N THR A 180 10.51 8.95 -13.64
CA THR A 180 10.22 9.84 -12.52
C THR A 180 11.25 9.70 -11.40
N ILE A 181 11.63 8.48 -11.03
CA ILE A 181 12.71 8.25 -10.04
C ILE A 181 14.00 8.91 -10.51
N ALA A 182 14.42 8.65 -11.75
CA ALA A 182 15.62 9.21 -12.35
C ALA A 182 15.59 10.76 -12.33
N ARG A 183 14.44 11.33 -12.72
CA ARG A 183 14.24 12.78 -12.76
C ARG A 183 14.32 13.41 -11.37
N TYR A 184 13.65 12.84 -10.38
CA TYR A 184 13.67 13.35 -8.99
C TYR A 184 15.08 13.32 -8.41
N TYR A 185 15.84 12.26 -8.68
CA TYR A 185 17.23 12.21 -8.26
C TYR A 185 18.07 13.28 -8.97
N ARG A 186 18.01 13.36 -10.30
CA ARG A 186 18.78 14.33 -11.09
C ARG A 186 18.50 15.78 -10.68
N GLU A 187 17.23 16.14 -10.51
CA GLU A 187 16.80 17.53 -10.30
C GLU A 187 16.81 17.95 -8.83
N LYS A 188 16.56 17.02 -7.91
CA LYS A 188 16.36 17.33 -6.47
C LYS A 188 17.32 16.60 -5.54
N GLN A 189 18.19 15.75 -6.07
CA GLN A 189 19.06 14.87 -5.28
C GLN A 189 18.27 14.03 -4.26
N LEU A 190 17.04 13.67 -4.61
CA LEU A 190 16.11 12.95 -3.75
C LEU A 190 15.81 11.57 -4.32
N PHE A 191 16.21 10.54 -3.57
CA PHE A 191 15.78 9.17 -3.84
C PHE A 191 14.32 8.99 -3.42
N ILE A 192 13.50 8.52 -4.34
CA ILE A 192 12.11 8.13 -4.09
C ILE A 192 11.92 6.67 -4.51
N ASP A 193 11.06 5.96 -3.79
CA ASP A 193 10.72 4.60 -4.16
C ASP A 193 9.69 4.57 -5.31
N PRO A 194 9.48 3.40 -5.97
CA PRO A 194 8.54 3.28 -7.08
C PRO A 194 7.10 3.74 -6.78
N HIS A 195 6.61 3.50 -5.55
CA HIS A 195 5.26 3.87 -5.15
C HIS A 195 5.15 5.40 -4.98
N THR A 196 6.13 6.02 -4.34
CA THR A 196 6.21 7.48 -4.24
C THR A 196 6.32 8.13 -5.63
N ALA A 197 7.10 7.55 -6.54
CA ALA A 197 7.22 8.04 -7.92
C ALA A 197 5.88 8.02 -8.67
N VAL A 198 5.08 6.95 -8.53
CA VAL A 198 3.71 6.90 -9.07
C VAL A 198 2.87 8.07 -8.54
N GLY A 199 2.89 8.31 -7.23
CA GLY A 199 2.14 9.42 -6.63
C GLY A 199 2.63 10.79 -7.08
N CYS A 200 3.95 10.99 -7.19
CA CYS A 200 4.54 12.25 -7.60
C CYS A 200 4.15 12.60 -9.04
N LEU A 201 4.30 11.65 -9.97
CA LEU A 201 3.92 11.89 -11.36
C LEU A 201 2.41 12.06 -11.54
N ALA A 202 1.60 11.30 -10.81
CA ALA A 202 0.14 11.46 -10.82
C ALA A 202 -0.27 12.87 -10.35
N ALA A 203 0.33 13.37 -9.26
CA ALA A 203 0.08 14.72 -8.76
C ALA A 203 0.45 15.81 -9.78
N GLU A 204 1.60 15.64 -10.46
CA GLU A 204 2.05 16.55 -11.51
C GLU A 204 1.10 16.54 -12.71
N ARG A 205 0.73 15.35 -13.22
CA ARG A 205 -0.25 15.22 -14.32
C ARG A 205 -1.62 15.79 -13.99
N PHE A 206 -2.09 15.58 -12.76
CA PHE A 206 -3.34 16.16 -12.28
C PHE A 206 -3.26 17.69 -12.27
N ARG A 207 -2.17 18.26 -11.76
CA ARG A 207 -1.96 19.72 -11.74
C ARG A 207 -1.97 20.29 -13.16
N ASP A 208 -1.20 19.69 -14.06
CA ASP A 208 -1.08 20.15 -15.45
C ASP A 208 -2.42 20.06 -16.20
N ARG A 209 -3.18 18.97 -16.00
CA ARG A 209 -4.48 18.79 -16.66
C ARG A 209 -5.57 19.70 -16.08
N SER A 210 -5.62 19.83 -14.76
CA SER A 210 -6.70 20.56 -14.09
C SER A 210 -6.53 22.08 -14.19
N GLY A 211 -5.28 22.57 -14.31
CA GLY A 211 -4.97 24.00 -14.28
C GLY A 211 -5.29 24.66 -12.92
N ILE A 212 -5.59 23.86 -11.90
CA ILE A 212 -5.95 24.36 -10.57
C ILE A 212 -4.68 24.74 -9.83
N ASP A 213 -4.64 25.97 -9.34
CA ASP A 213 -3.59 26.44 -8.45
C ASP A 213 -3.82 25.88 -7.03
N ALA A 214 -3.38 24.64 -6.81
CA ALA A 214 -3.61 23.86 -5.60
C ALA A 214 -2.31 23.42 -4.92
N ASP A 215 -2.39 23.24 -3.60
CA ASP A 215 -1.40 22.46 -2.87
C ASP A 215 -1.74 20.97 -3.00
N ILE A 216 -0.72 20.15 -3.27
CA ILE A 216 -0.89 18.70 -3.40
C ILE A 216 0.08 18.01 -2.45
N VAL A 217 -0.46 17.31 -1.47
CA VAL A 217 0.31 16.44 -0.57
C VAL A 217 0.33 15.05 -1.17
N THR A 218 1.49 14.63 -1.67
CA THR A 218 1.70 13.27 -2.14
C THR A 218 2.20 12.38 -1.01
N LEU A 219 1.55 11.24 -0.81
CA LEU A 219 1.94 10.29 0.22
C LEU A 219 3.14 9.47 -0.26
N SER A 220 4.27 9.63 0.42
CA SER A 220 5.43 8.75 0.24
C SER A 220 5.26 7.51 1.13
N THR A 221 4.96 6.38 0.49
CA THR A 221 4.45 5.18 1.19
C THR A 221 5.55 4.19 1.60
N ALA A 222 6.76 4.34 1.06
CA ALA A 222 7.91 3.54 1.44
C ALA A 222 9.23 4.32 1.37
N HIS A 223 10.22 3.82 2.09
CA HIS A 223 11.59 4.30 1.98
C HIS A 223 12.26 3.70 0.72
N PRO A 224 13.03 4.46 -0.09
CA PRO A 224 13.68 3.96 -1.32
C PRO A 224 14.60 2.75 -1.07
N GLY A 225 15.24 2.70 0.11
CA GLY A 225 16.05 1.54 0.54
C GLY A 225 15.30 0.21 0.62
N LYS A 226 13.96 0.19 0.54
CA LYS A 226 13.18 -1.06 0.40
C LYS A 226 13.11 -1.59 -1.03
N PHE A 227 13.58 -0.81 -2.01
CA PHE A 227 13.50 -1.05 -3.45
C PHE A 227 14.84 -0.71 -4.12
N LEU A 228 15.94 -1.15 -3.50
CA LEU A 228 17.31 -0.82 -3.93
C LEU A 228 17.54 -1.07 -5.42
N GLU A 229 17.17 -2.27 -5.89
CA GLU A 229 17.38 -2.69 -7.28
C GLU A 229 16.69 -1.76 -8.27
N VAL A 230 15.44 -1.39 -8.01
CA VAL A 230 14.67 -0.50 -8.90
C VAL A 230 15.21 0.93 -8.88
N VAL A 231 15.60 1.41 -7.70
CA VAL A 231 16.15 2.77 -7.57
C VAL A 231 17.53 2.85 -8.23
N GLU A 232 18.35 1.81 -8.09
CA GLU A 232 19.65 1.69 -8.76
C GLU A 232 19.49 1.57 -10.28
N GLU A 233 18.53 0.77 -10.76
CA GLU A 233 18.19 0.70 -12.19
C GLU A 233 17.81 2.07 -12.76
N ALA A 234 16.98 2.83 -12.03
CA ALA A 234 16.51 4.15 -12.50
C ALA A 234 17.59 5.24 -12.44
N THR A 235 18.45 5.22 -11.42
CA THR A 235 19.37 6.34 -11.12
C THR A 235 20.83 6.04 -11.45
N GLY A 236 21.19 4.77 -11.64
CA GLY A 236 22.57 4.27 -11.69
C GLY A 236 23.28 4.31 -10.34
N ILE A 237 22.58 4.62 -9.24
CA ILE A 237 23.16 4.81 -7.90
C ILE A 237 22.33 4.07 -6.87
N GLN A 238 22.98 3.26 -6.06
CA GLN A 238 22.33 2.60 -4.95
C GLN A 238 22.06 3.62 -3.81
N PRO A 239 20.81 3.79 -3.36
CA PRO A 239 20.51 4.76 -2.32
C PRO A 239 21.06 4.27 -0.97
N PRO A 240 21.50 5.19 -0.08
CA PRO A 240 22.01 4.80 1.22
C PRO A 240 20.93 4.11 2.05
N LEU A 241 21.30 2.99 2.69
CA LEU A 241 20.43 2.33 3.65
C LEU A 241 20.48 3.08 4.99
N PRO A 242 19.33 3.37 5.61
CA PRO A 242 19.27 3.81 7.00
C PRO A 242 20.01 2.81 7.92
N PRO A 243 20.76 3.27 8.93
CA PRO A 243 21.55 2.39 9.80
C PRO A 243 20.75 1.21 10.38
N LYS A 244 19.53 1.48 10.86
CA LYS A 244 18.61 0.44 11.37
C LYS A 244 18.26 -0.64 10.35
N LEU A 245 18.16 -0.29 9.06
CA LEU A 245 17.88 -1.27 8.00
C LEU A 245 19.13 -2.08 7.66
N ALA A 246 20.30 -1.44 7.67
CA ALA A 246 21.58 -2.13 7.48
C ALA A 246 21.86 -3.13 8.62
N GLU A 247 21.59 -2.76 9.87
CA GLU A 247 21.74 -3.64 11.04
C GLU A 247 20.91 -4.93 10.91
N VAL A 248 19.66 -4.82 10.44
CA VAL A 248 18.75 -5.96 10.27
C VAL A 248 19.28 -7.00 9.28
N LEU A 249 20.04 -6.59 8.26
CA LEU A 249 20.62 -7.51 7.29
C LEU A 249 21.67 -8.44 7.93
N LEU A 250 22.33 -8.00 9.00
CA LEU A 250 23.36 -8.75 9.72
C LEU A 250 22.79 -9.74 10.72
N LEU A 251 21.52 -9.58 11.12
CA LEU A 251 20.89 -10.45 12.11
C LEU A 251 20.64 -11.86 11.54
N PRO A 252 20.78 -12.92 12.36
CA PRO A 252 20.49 -14.29 11.92
C PRO A 252 19.00 -14.46 11.64
N LYS A 253 18.69 -15.12 10.51
CA LYS A 253 17.31 -15.45 10.12
C LYS A 253 16.73 -16.45 11.12
N GLN A 254 15.54 -16.15 11.62
CA GLN A 254 14.70 -16.96 12.50
C GLN A 254 13.35 -17.15 11.81
N ALA A 255 13.20 -18.29 11.13
CA ALA A 255 11.95 -18.68 10.47
C ALA A 255 11.74 -20.19 10.60
N GLU A 256 10.49 -20.61 10.74
CA GLU A 256 10.10 -22.01 10.74
C GLU A 256 9.50 -22.38 9.40
N ILE A 257 9.93 -23.50 8.83
CA ILE A 257 9.42 -23.98 7.56
C ILE A 257 8.12 -24.75 7.80
N VAL A 258 7.07 -24.41 7.05
CA VAL A 258 5.75 -25.06 7.12
C VAL A 258 5.34 -25.53 5.71
N GLY A 259 4.58 -26.62 5.64
CA GLY A 259 3.94 -27.04 4.38
C GLY A 259 2.92 -26.01 3.89
N ASN A 260 2.35 -26.24 2.71
CA ASN A 260 1.42 -25.31 2.06
C ASN A 260 -0.05 -25.71 2.22
N THR A 261 -0.36 -26.62 3.15
CA THR A 261 -1.73 -27.03 3.45
C THR A 261 -2.24 -26.34 4.72
N THR A 262 -3.56 -26.21 4.81
CA THR A 262 -4.20 -25.66 6.02
C THR A 262 -3.97 -26.55 7.24
N GLY A 263 -3.86 -27.88 7.04
CA GLY A 263 -3.47 -28.82 8.10
C GLY A 263 -2.10 -28.48 8.69
N ASP A 264 -1.10 -28.21 7.84
CA ASP A 264 0.25 -27.84 8.29
C ASP A 264 0.23 -26.59 9.19
N LEU A 265 -0.57 -25.58 8.83
CA LEU A 265 -0.72 -24.38 9.65
C LEU A 265 -1.45 -24.64 10.97
N LYS A 266 -2.51 -25.47 10.95
CA LYS A 266 -3.24 -25.84 12.17
C LYS A 266 -2.36 -26.60 13.15
N ASP A 267 -1.58 -27.56 12.66
CA ASP A 267 -0.66 -28.35 13.48
C ASP A 267 0.44 -27.48 14.09
N TYR A 268 0.96 -26.53 13.30
CA TYR A 268 1.87 -25.51 13.81
C TYR A 268 1.25 -24.69 14.94
N LEU A 269 0.05 -24.13 14.71
CA LEU A 269 -0.63 -23.25 15.66
C LEU A 269 -0.96 -23.97 16.97
N ARG A 270 -1.44 -25.22 16.89
CA ARG A 270 -1.65 -26.08 18.06
C ARG A 270 -0.34 -26.28 18.81
N ARG A 271 0.69 -26.84 18.15
CA ARG A 271 2.00 -27.10 18.78
C ARG A 271 2.60 -25.86 19.47
N ARG A 272 2.37 -24.66 18.94
CA ARG A 272 2.99 -23.42 19.41
C ARG A 272 2.21 -22.70 20.52
N PHE A 273 0.88 -22.81 20.52
CA PHE A 273 -0.01 -21.97 21.33
C PHE A 273 -1.05 -22.74 22.16
N THR A 274 -1.18 -24.06 21.98
CA THR A 274 -1.90 -24.96 22.92
C THR A 274 -0.91 -25.76 23.72
#